data_AF-A0A9Q9SHU6-F1
#
_entry.id   AF-A0A9Q9SHU6-F1
#
_cell.length_a   1.000
_cell.length_b   1.000
_cell.length_c   1.000
_cell.angle_alpha   90.00
_cell.angle_beta   90.00
_cell.angle_gamma   90.00
#
_symmetry.space_group_name_H-M   'P 1'
#
loop_
_entity.id
_entity.type
_entity.pdbx_description
1 polymer ?
#
loop_
_entity_poly.entity_id
_entity_poly.type
_entity_poly.pdbx_seq_one_letter_code
_entity_poly.pdbx_strand_id
1 'polypeptide(L)'
;MNVAARFPAIAPHRRSRVADVGAGLLALAYFVFCVSDTLLTLDDDRSQAVKMGAFGLVFAAMLLRPRFHRLAVVVLPIAVSLCIGMLLSFNVRAGIEELVRFLFPVAITVAIFPYRDRLDVLLRTFIAVVVSNDLFQLYFYVSYATGLPLFMPVRIDSGLFLRAQGWMGFFSEFSFINFCAFLLCRFHFRNSSRLKWSWIFLLFSLLGFSFKMFVAIILYPVFLGWRDIKVWMVSLLAVLTGAMFVLVGLFDSLARVAMAKLSFYILSGNSARAESYRVMFESLLNGNLLGEGLGSFGGPASVRYNSTLYQTYHFNWYGLGGVLKTTDTFYPHLFVEMGLFGAILWLAFMLFYWQTRRKSMIWMYVVLAFCFDNLFSMAFLSPSYVFSALLMMYVFSVSGGSSKGESNEVRGE
;
A
#
# COMPACT_ATOMS: atom_id res chain seq x y z
N MET A 1 27.12 -1.66 -24.41
CA MET A 1 25.98 -2.44 -24.94
C MET A 1 25.98 -3.81 -24.27
N ASN A 2 24.79 -4.32 -23.93
CA ASN A 2 24.49 -5.53 -23.12
C ASN A 2 24.83 -5.49 -21.62
N VAL A 3 24.04 -4.71 -20.85
CA VAL A 3 23.98 -4.77 -19.38
C VAL A 3 22.74 -5.57 -18.99
N ALA A 4 22.86 -6.90 -18.96
CA ALA A 4 21.84 -7.78 -18.40
C ALA A 4 21.92 -7.72 -16.87
N ALA A 5 20.83 -7.31 -16.22
CA ALA A 5 20.66 -7.37 -14.77
C ALA A 5 20.91 -8.80 -14.27
N ARG A 6 22.02 -9.02 -13.56
CA ARG A 6 22.28 -10.28 -12.85
C ARG A 6 21.56 -10.24 -11.50
N PHE A 7 20.37 -10.85 -11.48
CA PHE A 7 19.66 -11.16 -10.25
C PHE A 7 20.43 -12.25 -9.49
N PRO A 8 20.47 -12.22 -8.14
CA PRO A 8 21.06 -13.31 -7.37
C PRO A 8 20.31 -14.62 -7.68
N ALA A 9 21.06 -15.62 -8.11
CA ALA A 9 20.53 -16.92 -8.50
C ALA A 9 20.06 -17.69 -7.26
N ILE A 10 18.76 -17.64 -7.00
CA ILE A 10 18.09 -18.74 -6.29
C ILE A 10 18.28 -19.97 -7.19
N ALA A 11 18.82 -21.06 -6.63
CA ALA A 11 19.20 -22.27 -7.37
C ALA A 11 18.17 -22.66 -8.44
N PRO A 12 18.59 -23.02 -9.67
CA PRO A 12 17.68 -23.26 -10.77
C PRO A 12 16.95 -24.58 -10.56
N HIS A 13 15.84 -24.55 -9.82
CA HIS A 13 14.81 -25.55 -10.01
C HIS A 13 14.33 -25.44 -11.46
N ARG A 14 14.45 -26.56 -12.18
CA ARG A 14 14.09 -26.81 -13.59
C ARG A 14 13.01 -25.82 -14.06
N ARG A 15 13.35 -24.95 -15.04
CA ARG A 15 12.42 -23.94 -15.56
C ARG A 15 11.14 -24.60 -16.08
N SER A 16 10.06 -24.52 -15.31
CA SER A 16 8.74 -24.93 -15.74
C SER A 16 8.10 -23.79 -16.52
N ARG A 17 7.76 -24.04 -17.80
CA ARG A 17 7.03 -23.07 -18.63
C ARG A 17 5.74 -22.59 -17.96
N VAL A 18 5.06 -23.47 -17.22
CA VAL A 18 3.83 -23.13 -16.47
C VAL A 18 4.11 -22.12 -15.36
N ALA A 19 5.25 -22.25 -14.66
CA ALA A 19 5.64 -21.29 -13.63
C ALA A 19 5.97 -19.92 -14.21
N ASP A 20 6.59 -19.87 -15.39
CA ASP A 20 6.93 -18.62 -16.08
C ASP A 20 5.66 -17.92 -16.60
N VAL A 21 4.71 -18.68 -17.19
CA VAL A 21 3.41 -18.15 -17.63
C VAL A 21 2.62 -17.59 -16.45
N GLY A 22 2.50 -18.33 -15.35
CA GLY A 22 1.76 -17.87 -14.18
C GLY A 22 2.38 -16.66 -13.48
N ALA A 23 3.72 -16.57 -13.43
CA ALA A 23 4.40 -15.36 -12.96
C ALA A 23 4.15 -14.17 -13.90
N GLY A 24 4.09 -14.41 -15.22
CA GLY A 24 3.69 -13.42 -16.21
C GLY A 24 2.26 -12.95 -16.04
N LEU A 25 1.31 -13.84 -15.74
CA LEU A 25 -0.08 -13.47 -15.44
C LEU A 25 -0.19 -12.60 -14.19
N LEU A 26 0.56 -12.90 -13.13
CA LEU A 26 0.58 -12.05 -11.93
C LEU A 26 1.22 -10.69 -12.19
N ALA A 27 2.29 -10.64 -12.98
CA ALA A 27 2.90 -9.39 -13.40
C ALA A 27 1.92 -8.54 -14.22
N LEU A 28 1.20 -9.16 -15.14
CA LEU A 28 0.15 -8.50 -15.91
C LEU A 28 -0.99 -8.04 -15.00
N ALA A 29 -1.42 -8.85 -14.04
CA ALA A 29 -2.45 -8.49 -13.07
C ALA A 29 -2.06 -7.24 -12.28
N TYR A 30 -0.82 -7.18 -11.77
CA TYR A 30 -0.29 -5.98 -11.10
C TYR A 30 -0.37 -4.73 -11.98
N PHE A 31 0.10 -4.83 -13.23
CA PHE A 31 0.00 -3.72 -14.18
C PHE A 31 -1.45 -3.29 -14.43
N VAL A 32 -2.36 -4.26 -14.64
CA VAL A 32 -3.78 -3.99 -14.89
C VAL A 32 -4.47 -3.38 -13.66
N PHE A 33 -4.06 -3.73 -12.43
CA PHE A 33 -4.52 -3.03 -11.23
C PHE A 33 -4.12 -1.54 -11.25
N CYS A 34 -2.87 -1.22 -11.61
CA CYS A 34 -2.44 0.17 -11.74
C CYS A 34 -3.21 0.92 -12.85
N VAL A 35 -3.53 0.27 -13.98
CA VAL A 35 -4.39 0.84 -15.04
C VAL A 35 -5.81 1.09 -14.53
N SER A 36 -6.37 0.18 -13.72
CA SER A 36 -7.66 0.37 -13.09
C SER A 36 -7.70 1.62 -12.21
N ASP A 37 -6.60 1.93 -11.51
CA ASP A 37 -6.49 3.12 -10.65
C ASP A 37 -6.37 4.42 -11.46
N THR A 38 -5.73 4.38 -12.62
CA THR A 38 -5.76 5.50 -13.59
C THR A 38 -7.17 5.79 -14.06
N LEU A 39 -7.90 4.75 -14.49
CA LEU A 39 -9.30 4.90 -14.90
C LEU A 39 -10.16 5.43 -13.75
N LEU A 40 -9.91 4.97 -12.52
CA LEU A 40 -10.59 5.47 -11.34
C LEU A 40 -10.32 6.96 -11.12
N THR A 41 -9.08 7.42 -11.34
CA THR A 41 -8.72 8.84 -11.22
C THR A 41 -9.34 9.70 -12.30
N LEU A 42 -9.62 9.12 -13.47
CA LEU A 42 -10.31 9.78 -14.59
C LEU A 42 -11.84 9.69 -14.48
N ASP A 43 -12.37 9.19 -13.36
CA ASP A 43 -13.80 8.92 -13.13
C ASP A 43 -14.43 8.06 -14.26
N ASP A 44 -13.66 7.12 -14.85
CA ASP A 44 -14.16 6.19 -15.87
C ASP A 44 -14.75 4.93 -15.19
N ASP A 45 -16.04 4.69 -15.45
CA ASP A 45 -16.81 3.55 -14.93
C ASP A 45 -16.19 2.18 -15.28
N ARG A 46 -15.40 2.10 -16.35
CA ARG A 46 -14.68 0.88 -16.75
C ARG A 46 -13.59 0.47 -15.76
N SER A 47 -13.20 1.34 -14.82
CA SER A 47 -12.21 1.02 -13.77
C SER A 47 -12.54 -0.28 -13.04
N GLN A 48 -13.80 -0.50 -12.67
CA GLN A 48 -14.23 -1.71 -11.94
C GLN A 48 -14.11 -2.97 -12.81
N ALA A 49 -14.50 -2.89 -14.09
CA ALA A 49 -14.37 -4.01 -15.02
C ALA A 49 -12.90 -4.40 -15.23
N VAL A 50 -12.01 -3.42 -15.37
CA VAL A 50 -10.56 -3.64 -15.48
C VAL A 50 -10.00 -4.26 -14.20
N LYS A 51 -10.46 -3.83 -13.02
CA LYS A 51 -10.11 -4.41 -11.71
C LYS A 51 -10.49 -5.88 -11.61
N MET A 52 -11.71 -6.22 -12.03
CA MET A 52 -12.20 -7.60 -12.06
C MET A 52 -11.42 -8.45 -13.08
N GLY A 53 -11.03 -7.88 -14.22
CA GLY A 53 -10.14 -8.52 -15.19
C GLY A 53 -8.77 -8.86 -14.59
N ALA A 54 -8.15 -7.92 -13.87
CA ALA A 54 -6.91 -8.17 -13.13
C ALA A 54 -7.06 -9.28 -12.09
N PHE A 55 -8.19 -9.30 -11.36
CA PHE A 55 -8.48 -10.37 -10.42
C PHE A 55 -8.64 -11.74 -11.11
N GLY A 56 -9.26 -11.78 -12.29
CA GLY A 56 -9.32 -12.98 -13.13
C GLY A 56 -7.93 -13.51 -13.51
N LEU A 57 -6.97 -12.62 -13.78
CA LEU A 57 -5.57 -13.00 -14.02
C LEU A 57 -4.90 -13.58 -12.77
N VAL A 58 -5.15 -13.01 -11.59
CA VAL A 58 -4.68 -13.56 -10.30
C VAL A 58 -5.23 -14.97 -10.10
N PHE A 59 -6.53 -15.17 -10.32
CA PHE A 59 -7.17 -16.47 -10.19
C PHE A 59 -6.62 -17.49 -11.20
N ALA A 60 -6.44 -17.10 -12.46
CA ALA A 60 -5.82 -17.94 -13.48
C ALA A 60 -4.39 -18.36 -13.07
N ALA A 61 -3.60 -17.44 -12.51
CA ALA A 61 -2.28 -17.76 -11.98
C ALA A 61 -2.34 -18.75 -10.79
N MET A 62 -3.34 -18.65 -9.91
CA MET A 62 -3.53 -19.62 -8.82
C MET A 62 -3.87 -21.03 -9.37
N LEU A 63 -4.73 -21.12 -10.38
CA LEU A 63 -5.10 -22.39 -11.01
C LEU A 63 -3.93 -23.08 -11.72
N LEU A 64 -3.03 -22.30 -12.35
CA LEU A 64 -1.85 -22.86 -13.02
C LEU A 64 -0.85 -23.51 -12.05
N ARG A 65 -0.80 -23.04 -10.80
CA ARG A 65 0.13 -23.59 -9.79
C ARG A 65 -0.55 -23.59 -8.40
N PRO A 66 -1.43 -24.58 -8.12
CA PRO A 66 -2.19 -24.66 -6.88
C PRO A 66 -1.31 -25.16 -5.73
N ARG A 67 -0.33 -24.35 -5.34
CA ARG A 67 0.56 -24.60 -4.21
C ARG A 67 0.20 -23.64 -3.10
N PHE A 68 -0.17 -24.16 -1.95
CA PHE A 68 -0.59 -23.37 -0.80
C PHE A 68 0.39 -23.51 0.36
N HIS A 69 0.56 -22.44 1.12
CA HIS A 69 1.35 -22.50 2.35
C HIS A 69 0.55 -23.19 3.45
N ARG A 70 1.20 -23.72 4.50
CA ARG A 70 0.49 -24.33 5.64
C ARG A 70 -0.50 -23.37 6.31
N LEU A 71 -0.19 -22.07 6.31
CA LEU A 71 -1.08 -21.03 6.81
C LEU A 71 -2.32 -20.80 5.92
N ALA A 72 -2.45 -21.46 4.76
CA ALA A 72 -3.67 -21.38 3.96
C ALA A 72 -4.88 -21.98 4.69
N VAL A 73 -4.67 -22.83 5.70
CA VAL A 73 -5.75 -23.29 6.59
C VAL A 73 -6.46 -22.11 7.28
N VAL A 74 -5.76 -20.99 7.52
CA VAL A 74 -6.32 -19.76 8.11
C VAL A 74 -7.31 -19.06 7.17
N VAL A 75 -7.29 -19.36 5.86
CA VAL A 75 -8.30 -18.85 4.93
C VAL A 75 -9.70 -19.34 5.30
N LEU A 76 -9.84 -20.55 5.86
CA LEU A 76 -11.14 -21.08 6.27
C LEU A 76 -11.81 -20.23 7.38
N PRO A 77 -11.17 -19.97 8.54
CA PRO A 77 -11.79 -19.11 9.55
C PRO A 77 -11.97 -17.66 9.07
N ILE A 78 -11.13 -17.16 8.14
CA ILE A 78 -11.38 -15.86 7.49
C ILE A 78 -12.66 -15.93 6.64
N ALA A 79 -12.83 -16.97 5.83
CA ALA A 79 -14.02 -17.17 5.02
C ALA A 79 -15.27 -17.27 5.90
N VAL A 80 -15.20 -17.98 7.04
CA VAL A 80 -16.28 -18.04 8.03
C VAL A 80 -16.60 -16.65 8.57
N SER A 81 -15.60 -15.87 8.98
CA SER A 81 -15.81 -14.49 9.45
C SER A 81 -16.43 -13.60 8.36
N LEU A 82 -15.98 -13.70 7.11
CA LEU A 82 -16.58 -12.98 5.98
C LEU A 82 -18.02 -13.43 5.70
N CYS A 83 -18.34 -14.72 5.82
CA CYS A 83 -19.70 -15.23 5.70
C CYS A 83 -20.60 -14.69 6.81
N ILE A 84 -20.12 -14.68 8.07
CA ILE A 84 -20.85 -14.08 9.20
C ILE A 84 -21.10 -12.60 8.93
N GLY A 85 -20.07 -11.85 8.54
CA GLY A 85 -20.21 -10.44 8.20
C GLY A 85 -21.18 -10.21 7.03
N MET A 86 -21.22 -11.11 6.04
CA MET A 86 -22.19 -11.04 4.94
C MET A 86 -23.62 -11.29 5.42
N LEU A 87 -23.83 -12.24 6.34
CA LEU A 87 -25.14 -12.52 6.94
C LEU A 87 -25.64 -11.36 7.81
N LEU A 88 -24.72 -10.65 8.47
CA LEU A 88 -25.01 -9.47 9.28
C LEU A 88 -25.09 -8.17 8.46
N SER A 89 -24.79 -8.21 7.16
CA SER A 89 -24.80 -7.02 6.33
C SER A 89 -26.22 -6.43 6.22
N PHE A 90 -26.35 -5.15 6.50
CA PHE A 90 -27.60 -4.40 6.36
C PHE A 90 -28.11 -4.32 4.91
N ASN A 91 -27.22 -4.50 3.92
CA ASN A 91 -27.58 -4.44 2.51
C ASN A 91 -26.70 -5.40 1.70
N VAL A 92 -27.33 -6.34 0.98
CA VAL A 92 -26.63 -7.37 0.20
C VAL A 92 -25.66 -6.77 -0.83
N ARG A 93 -26.01 -5.65 -1.48
CA ARG A 93 -25.12 -5.01 -2.47
C ARG A 93 -23.90 -4.38 -1.79
N ALA A 94 -24.12 -3.71 -0.66
CA ALA A 94 -23.03 -3.16 0.15
C ALA A 94 -22.10 -4.28 0.65
N GLY A 95 -22.67 -5.37 1.16
CA GLY A 95 -21.94 -6.54 1.63
C GLY A 95 -21.12 -7.20 0.51
N ILE A 96 -21.66 -7.35 -0.70
CA ILE A 96 -20.90 -7.91 -1.84
C ILE A 96 -19.73 -7.00 -2.23
N GLU A 97 -19.96 -5.69 -2.35
CA GLU A 97 -18.90 -4.74 -2.70
C GLU A 97 -17.73 -4.81 -1.72
N GLU A 98 -18.01 -4.93 -0.43
CA GLU A 98 -16.99 -4.96 0.61
C GLU A 98 -16.36 -6.35 0.80
N LEU A 99 -17.14 -7.41 0.63
CA LEU A 99 -16.63 -8.78 0.55
C LEU A 99 -15.54 -8.90 -0.53
N VAL A 100 -15.81 -8.36 -1.73
CA VAL A 100 -14.84 -8.36 -2.83
C VAL A 100 -13.57 -7.59 -2.45
N ARG A 101 -13.71 -6.45 -1.76
CA ARG A 101 -12.56 -5.65 -1.30
C ARG A 101 -11.69 -6.39 -0.29
N PHE A 102 -12.27 -7.13 0.65
CA PHE A 102 -11.48 -7.96 1.58
C PHE A 102 -10.87 -9.21 0.92
N LEU A 103 -11.48 -9.73 -0.14
CA LEU A 103 -10.98 -10.90 -0.88
C LEU A 103 -9.80 -10.58 -1.80
N PHE A 104 -9.73 -9.39 -2.39
CA PHE A 104 -8.62 -9.02 -3.29
C PHE A 104 -7.24 -9.14 -2.64
N PRO A 105 -6.98 -8.54 -1.46
CA PRO A 105 -5.70 -8.67 -0.76
C PRO A 105 -5.36 -10.12 -0.42
N VAL A 106 -6.36 -10.92 0.01
CA VAL A 106 -6.20 -12.33 0.36
C VAL A 106 -5.77 -13.14 -0.87
N ALA A 107 -6.45 -12.96 -2.00
CA ALA A 107 -6.13 -13.66 -3.24
C ALA A 107 -4.73 -13.30 -3.74
N ILE A 108 -4.35 -12.00 -3.74
CA ILE A 108 -3.01 -11.55 -4.14
C ILE A 108 -1.94 -12.21 -3.24
N THR A 109 -2.17 -12.19 -1.93
CA THR A 109 -1.28 -12.80 -0.92
C THR A 109 -1.05 -14.29 -1.21
N VAL A 110 -2.13 -15.03 -1.43
CA VAL A 110 -2.09 -16.47 -1.73
C VAL A 110 -1.44 -16.73 -3.09
N ALA A 111 -1.73 -15.90 -4.10
CA ALA A 111 -1.28 -16.10 -5.47
C ALA A 111 0.22 -15.82 -5.67
N ILE A 112 0.81 -14.89 -4.93
CA ILE A 112 2.27 -14.63 -5.04
C ILE A 112 3.08 -15.82 -4.53
N PHE A 113 2.59 -16.53 -3.51
CA PHE A 113 3.32 -17.64 -2.86
C PHE A 113 3.80 -18.76 -3.81
N PRO A 114 2.95 -19.34 -4.68
CA PRO A 114 3.38 -20.35 -5.65
C PRO A 114 4.55 -19.90 -6.53
N TYR A 115 4.70 -18.60 -6.79
CA TYR A 115 5.69 -18.04 -7.73
C TYR A 115 6.91 -17.43 -7.05
N ARG A 116 7.17 -17.79 -5.78
CA ARG A 116 8.37 -17.39 -5.02
C ARG A 116 9.72 -17.64 -5.73
N ASP A 117 9.78 -18.65 -6.60
CA ASP A 117 11.00 -18.99 -7.36
C ASP A 117 11.18 -18.11 -8.63
N ARG A 118 10.23 -17.18 -8.87
CA ARG A 118 10.11 -16.31 -10.05
C ARG A 118 9.73 -14.87 -9.67
N LEU A 119 10.10 -14.43 -8.47
CA LEU A 119 9.87 -13.05 -8.03
C LEU A 119 10.58 -12.02 -8.90
N ASP A 120 11.62 -12.41 -9.64
CA ASP A 120 12.34 -11.54 -10.56
C ASP A 120 11.42 -10.95 -11.65
N VAL A 121 10.44 -11.71 -12.15
CA VAL A 121 9.45 -11.23 -13.12
C VAL A 121 8.59 -10.13 -12.50
N LEU A 122 8.05 -10.38 -11.31
CA LEU A 122 7.23 -9.41 -10.57
C LEU A 122 8.01 -8.14 -10.23
N LEU A 123 9.26 -8.29 -9.79
CA LEU A 123 10.11 -7.15 -9.45
C LEU A 123 10.49 -6.31 -10.66
N ARG A 124 10.74 -6.93 -11.82
CA ARG A 124 10.98 -6.19 -13.07
C ARG A 124 9.76 -5.37 -13.47
N THR A 125 8.57 -5.97 -13.41
CA THR A 125 7.33 -5.25 -13.72
C THR A 125 7.07 -4.14 -12.72
N PHE A 126 7.25 -4.40 -11.42
CA PHE A 126 7.17 -3.38 -10.37
C PHE A 126 8.08 -2.17 -10.67
N ILE A 127 9.37 -2.40 -10.93
CA ILE A 127 10.30 -1.31 -11.25
C ILE A 127 9.92 -0.61 -12.56
N ALA A 128 9.51 -1.35 -13.59
CA ALA A 128 9.08 -0.75 -14.85
C ALA A 128 7.86 0.17 -14.66
N VAL A 129 6.92 -0.24 -13.81
CA VAL A 129 5.75 0.55 -13.42
C VAL A 129 6.15 1.80 -12.63
N VAL A 130 7.05 1.69 -11.65
CA VAL A 130 7.54 2.87 -10.90
C VAL A 130 8.23 3.86 -11.83
N VAL A 131 9.14 3.38 -12.69
CA VAL A 131 9.85 4.24 -13.65
C VAL A 131 8.89 4.89 -14.64
N SER A 132 7.89 4.17 -15.17
CA SER A 132 6.90 4.79 -16.05
C SER A 132 6.05 5.83 -15.32
N ASN A 133 5.75 5.60 -14.04
CA ASN A 133 5.03 6.54 -13.18
C ASN A 133 5.83 7.83 -12.94
N ASP A 134 7.12 7.71 -12.68
CA ASP A 134 8.03 8.84 -12.49
C ASP A 134 8.23 9.64 -13.79
N LEU A 135 8.41 8.95 -14.93
CA LEU A 135 8.53 9.60 -16.23
C LEU A 135 7.26 10.36 -16.60
N PHE A 136 6.08 9.78 -16.33
CA PHE A 136 4.82 10.48 -16.51
C PHE A 136 4.73 11.70 -15.59
N GLN A 137 5.20 11.60 -14.35
CA GLN A 137 5.19 12.73 -13.43
C GLN A 137 6.07 13.90 -13.92
N LEU A 138 7.23 13.60 -14.52
CA LEU A 138 8.07 14.62 -15.15
C LEU A 138 7.33 15.29 -16.32
N TYR A 139 6.74 14.50 -17.22
CA TYR A 139 5.90 15.02 -18.30
C TYR A 139 4.78 15.90 -17.77
N PHE A 140 4.10 15.47 -16.70
CA PHE A 140 2.99 16.19 -16.10
C PHE A 140 3.43 17.54 -15.52
N TYR A 141 4.57 17.59 -14.83
CA TYR A 141 5.13 18.84 -14.32
C TYR A 141 5.57 19.80 -15.43
N VAL A 142 6.23 19.30 -16.48
CA VAL A 142 6.60 20.11 -17.64
C VAL A 142 5.34 20.66 -18.32
N SER A 143 4.36 19.82 -18.58
CA SER A 143 3.12 20.21 -19.27
C SER A 143 2.32 21.24 -18.46
N TYR A 144 2.27 21.07 -17.14
CA TYR A 144 1.63 22.05 -16.25
C TYR A 144 2.36 23.39 -16.28
N ALA A 145 3.70 23.40 -16.27
CA ALA A 145 4.50 24.62 -16.30
C ALA A 145 4.43 25.36 -17.64
N THR A 146 4.27 24.63 -18.76
CA THR A 146 4.23 25.22 -20.11
C THR A 146 2.81 25.45 -20.64
N GLY A 147 1.77 25.08 -19.89
CA GLY A 147 0.37 25.22 -20.31
C GLY A 147 -0.06 24.23 -21.40
N LEU A 148 0.65 23.10 -21.55
CA LEU A 148 0.27 22.03 -22.48
C LEU A 148 -0.93 21.21 -21.96
N PRO A 149 -1.65 20.48 -22.84
CA PRO A 149 -2.74 19.61 -22.42
C PRO A 149 -2.30 18.60 -21.36
N LEU A 150 -3.09 18.48 -20.30
CA LEU A 150 -2.85 17.56 -19.19
C LEU A 150 -3.70 16.31 -19.36
N PHE A 151 -3.07 15.14 -19.30
CA PHE A 151 -3.78 13.85 -19.39
C PHE A 151 -4.42 13.40 -18.08
N MET A 152 -4.13 14.08 -16.97
CA MET A 152 -4.67 13.76 -15.65
C MET A 152 -5.16 15.04 -14.97
N PRO A 153 -6.19 14.96 -14.12
CA PRO A 153 -6.66 16.11 -13.37
C PRO A 153 -5.58 16.61 -12.40
N VAL A 154 -5.48 17.93 -12.28
CA VAL A 154 -4.55 18.60 -11.36
C VAL A 154 -5.05 18.43 -9.94
N ARG A 155 -4.25 17.79 -9.09
CA ARG A 155 -4.50 17.71 -7.65
C ARG A 155 -3.59 18.69 -6.91
N ILE A 156 -4.17 19.82 -6.54
CA ILE A 156 -3.48 20.85 -5.77
C ILE A 156 -3.81 20.64 -4.29
N ASP A 157 -2.79 20.49 -3.46
CA ASP A 157 -3.02 20.48 -2.02
C ASP A 157 -3.17 21.90 -1.50
N SER A 158 -4.34 22.18 -0.94
CA SER A 158 -4.67 23.43 -0.27
C SER A 158 -4.42 24.70 -1.13
N GLY A 159 -4.46 24.57 -2.46
CA GLY A 159 -4.26 25.68 -3.39
C GLY A 159 -2.80 26.08 -3.64
N LEU A 160 -1.83 25.34 -3.11
CA LEU A 160 -0.43 25.78 -3.04
C LEU A 160 0.52 25.01 -3.96
N PHE A 161 0.36 23.69 -4.07
CA PHE A 161 1.32 22.87 -4.82
C PHE A 161 0.68 21.71 -5.55
N LEU A 162 1.27 21.42 -6.72
CA LEU A 162 0.98 20.25 -7.52
C LEU A 162 1.66 19.02 -6.93
N ARG A 163 0.90 18.18 -6.23
CA ARG A 163 1.43 16.94 -5.66
C ARG A 163 1.76 15.94 -6.76
N ALA A 164 2.87 15.21 -6.61
CA ALA A 164 3.14 14.10 -7.50
C ALA A 164 2.13 12.97 -7.28
N GLN A 165 1.60 12.44 -8.38
CA GLN A 165 0.61 11.38 -8.39
C GLN A 165 0.90 10.33 -9.48
N GLY A 166 1.77 10.65 -10.44
CA GLY A 166 2.07 9.82 -11.60
C GLY A 166 0.83 9.55 -12.46
N TRP A 167 0.92 8.56 -13.36
CA TRP A 167 -0.20 8.16 -14.20
C TRP A 167 -1.24 7.32 -13.43
N MET A 168 -0.89 6.74 -12.29
CA MET A 168 -1.85 6.05 -11.41
C MET A 168 -2.83 7.01 -10.71
N GLY A 169 -2.42 8.28 -10.52
CA GLY A 169 -3.32 9.33 -10.03
C GLY A 169 -3.49 9.41 -8.51
N PHE A 170 -2.78 8.57 -7.74
CA PHE A 170 -2.82 8.57 -6.28
C PHE A 170 -1.47 8.99 -5.68
N PHE A 171 -1.41 10.18 -5.05
CA PHE A 171 -0.17 10.72 -4.47
C PHE A 171 0.41 9.84 -3.34
N SER A 172 -0.45 9.22 -2.51
CA SER A 172 0.03 8.35 -1.42
C SER A 172 0.66 7.08 -1.96
N GLU A 173 0.06 6.51 -3.02
CA GLU A 173 0.60 5.34 -3.70
C GLU A 173 1.89 5.69 -4.45
N PHE A 174 1.91 6.81 -5.17
CA PHE A 174 3.08 7.35 -5.85
C PHE A 174 4.30 7.42 -4.92
N SER A 175 4.14 8.00 -3.73
CA SER A 175 5.20 8.06 -2.74
C SER A 175 5.59 6.68 -2.22
N PHE A 176 4.63 5.80 -1.94
CA PHE A 176 4.91 4.49 -1.35
C PHE A 176 5.61 3.53 -2.30
N ILE A 177 5.21 3.45 -3.57
CA ILE A 177 5.88 2.58 -4.55
C ILE A 177 7.31 3.07 -4.82
N ASN A 178 7.54 4.38 -4.80
CA ASN A 178 8.88 4.97 -4.91
C ASN A 178 9.74 4.65 -3.68
N PHE A 179 9.17 4.73 -2.48
CA PHE A 179 9.84 4.28 -1.26
C PHE A 179 10.20 2.79 -1.30
N CYS A 180 9.30 1.94 -1.81
CA CYS A 180 9.57 0.52 -2.01
C CYS A 180 10.72 0.30 -3.02
N ALA A 181 10.72 1.02 -4.14
CA ALA A 181 11.80 0.98 -5.14
C ALA A 181 13.14 1.48 -4.57
N PHE A 182 13.12 2.53 -3.75
CA PHE A 182 14.29 3.00 -2.98
C PHE A 182 14.87 1.87 -2.12
N LEU A 183 14.06 1.17 -1.33
CA LEU A 183 14.50 0.06 -0.50
C LEU A 183 15.06 -1.10 -1.33
N LEU A 184 14.42 -1.46 -2.45
CA LEU A 184 14.93 -2.50 -3.36
C LEU A 184 16.31 -2.14 -3.93
N CYS A 185 16.47 -0.92 -4.42
CA CYS A 185 17.76 -0.44 -4.93
C CYS A 185 18.83 -0.40 -3.84
N ARG A 186 18.45 -0.07 -2.61
CA ARG A 186 19.40 0.04 -1.50
C ARG A 186 19.86 -1.32 -0.99
N PHE A 187 18.94 -2.28 -0.86
CA PHE A 187 19.18 -3.50 -0.09
C PHE A 187 19.05 -4.81 -0.88
N HIS A 188 18.36 -4.82 -2.02
CA HIS A 188 18.14 -6.04 -2.79
C HIS A 188 18.99 -6.11 -4.06
N PHE A 189 18.99 -5.06 -4.89
CA PHE A 189 19.76 -5.06 -6.14
C PHE A 189 21.26 -4.92 -5.88
N ARG A 190 22.10 -5.58 -6.70
CA ARG A 190 23.58 -5.59 -6.58
C ARG A 190 24.30 -4.81 -7.70
N ASN A 191 23.57 -4.12 -8.58
CA ASN A 191 24.15 -3.40 -9.71
C ASN A 191 24.93 -2.14 -9.28
N SER A 192 25.93 -1.73 -10.06
CA SER A 192 26.75 -0.53 -9.81
C SER A 192 25.92 0.76 -9.72
N SER A 193 24.88 0.89 -10.56
CA SER A 193 24.00 2.07 -10.57
C SER A 193 22.96 2.08 -9.46
N ARG A 194 22.87 1.05 -8.60
CA ARG A 194 21.79 0.91 -7.61
C ARG A 194 21.67 2.09 -6.66
N LEU A 195 22.81 2.67 -6.26
CA LEU A 195 22.84 3.79 -5.33
C LEU A 195 22.27 5.06 -5.98
N LYS A 196 22.62 5.31 -7.24
CA LYS A 196 22.08 6.44 -8.01
C LYS A 196 20.56 6.34 -8.14
N TRP A 197 20.06 5.17 -8.56
CA TRP A 197 18.63 4.92 -8.67
C TRP A 197 17.90 5.00 -7.31
N SER A 198 18.53 4.55 -6.21
CA SER A 198 17.93 4.67 -4.88
C SER A 198 17.67 6.14 -4.51
N TRP A 199 18.59 7.05 -4.81
CA TRP A 199 18.40 8.48 -4.54
C TRP A 199 17.33 9.11 -5.43
N ILE A 200 17.23 8.68 -6.70
CA ILE A 200 16.17 9.12 -7.61
C ILE A 200 14.79 8.72 -7.06
N PHE A 201 14.61 7.45 -6.71
CA PHE A 201 13.34 6.98 -6.14
C PHE A 201 13.02 7.62 -4.79
N LEU A 202 14.02 7.89 -3.95
CA LEU A 202 13.80 8.65 -2.72
C LEU A 202 13.30 10.06 -2.99
N LEU A 203 13.87 10.75 -3.99
CA LEU A 203 13.43 12.10 -4.38
C LEU A 203 11.98 12.07 -4.89
N PHE A 204 11.63 11.14 -5.79
CA PHE A 204 10.25 11.00 -6.24
C PHE A 204 9.31 10.62 -5.08
N SER A 205 9.74 9.77 -4.15
CA SER A 205 8.95 9.46 -2.96
C SER A 205 8.55 10.70 -2.16
N LEU A 206 9.40 11.73 -2.11
CA LEU A 206 9.13 12.97 -1.39
C LEU A 206 8.20 13.93 -2.16
N LEU A 207 8.20 13.88 -3.51
CA LEU A 207 7.39 14.75 -4.36
C LEU A 207 5.87 14.51 -4.24
N GLY A 208 5.44 13.33 -3.78
CA GLY A 208 4.02 13.06 -3.52
C GLY A 208 3.47 13.78 -2.27
N PHE A 209 4.34 14.39 -1.48
CA PHE A 209 4.00 15.15 -0.26
C PHE A 209 3.04 14.42 0.70
N SER A 210 3.20 13.10 0.83
CA SER A 210 2.43 12.32 1.78
C SER A 210 3.05 12.41 3.18
N PHE A 211 2.33 13.01 4.14
CA PHE A 211 2.73 13.09 5.56
C PHE A 211 3.21 11.73 6.09
N LYS A 212 2.50 10.66 5.71
CA LYS A 212 2.78 9.30 6.15
C LYS A 212 4.15 8.80 5.70
N MET A 213 4.52 9.17 4.48
CA MET A 213 5.79 8.79 3.88
C MET A 213 6.94 9.63 4.43
N PHE A 214 6.72 10.90 4.76
CA PHE A 214 7.70 11.69 5.52
C PHE A 214 8.01 11.05 6.87
N VAL A 215 7.00 10.66 7.64
CA VAL A 215 7.19 9.96 8.92
C VAL A 215 7.98 8.67 8.71
N ALA A 216 7.59 7.85 7.72
CA ALA A 216 8.32 6.62 7.41
C ALA A 216 9.80 6.90 7.11
N ILE A 217 10.12 7.85 6.23
CA ILE A 217 11.50 8.17 5.82
C ILE A 217 12.29 8.81 6.97
N ILE A 218 11.69 9.67 7.79
CA ILE A 218 12.36 10.26 8.96
C ILE A 218 12.80 9.17 9.93
N LEU A 219 11.95 8.14 10.15
CA LEU A 219 12.25 7.01 11.03
C LEU A 219 13.23 5.99 10.44
N TYR A 220 13.70 6.17 9.20
CA TYR A 220 14.67 5.28 8.53
C TYR A 220 15.92 4.92 9.38
N PRO A 221 16.55 5.84 10.15
CA PRO A 221 17.73 5.53 10.97
C PRO A 221 17.47 4.61 12.15
N VAL A 222 16.25 4.62 12.68
CA VAL A 222 15.85 3.74 13.80
C VAL A 222 15.96 2.27 13.38
N PHE A 223 15.66 1.95 12.12
CA PHE A 223 15.65 0.58 11.63
C PHE A 223 16.99 0.08 11.09
N LEU A 224 17.85 0.99 10.62
CA LEU A 224 19.03 0.63 9.83
C LEU A 224 20.37 1.01 10.46
N GLY A 225 20.34 1.65 11.63
CA GLY A 225 21.53 1.96 12.40
C GLY A 225 21.76 3.46 12.50
N TRP A 226 21.29 4.03 13.60
CA TRP A 226 21.47 5.43 14.02
C TRP A 226 22.93 5.94 14.08
N ARG A 227 23.93 5.08 13.92
CA ARG A 227 25.35 5.44 13.96
C ARG A 227 25.95 5.78 12.59
N ASP A 228 25.31 5.38 11.48
CA ASP A 228 25.83 5.67 10.14
C ASP A 228 25.31 7.03 9.64
N ILE A 229 26.22 7.97 9.38
CA ILE A 229 25.90 9.30 8.87
C ILE A 229 25.16 9.26 7.53
N LYS A 230 25.44 8.26 6.68
CA LYS A 230 24.78 8.10 5.37
C LYS A 230 23.31 7.74 5.52
N VAL A 231 22.92 7.13 6.65
CA VAL A 231 21.53 6.82 6.98
C VAL A 231 20.81 8.09 7.44
N TRP A 232 21.47 8.94 8.22
CA TRP A 232 20.96 10.25 8.59
C TRP A 232 20.78 11.20 7.40
N MET A 233 21.59 11.09 6.35
CA MET A 233 21.40 11.88 5.12
C MET A 233 20.01 11.66 4.48
N VAL A 234 19.45 10.45 4.58
CA VAL A 234 18.11 10.13 4.07
C VAL A 234 17.04 10.89 4.86
N SER A 235 17.11 10.84 6.20
CA SER A 235 16.20 11.59 7.06
C SER A 235 16.39 13.09 6.93
N LEU A 236 17.63 13.56 6.84
CA LEU A 236 17.95 14.96 6.64
C LEU A 236 17.37 15.46 5.32
N LEU A 237 17.44 14.68 4.24
CA LEU A 237 16.79 15.04 2.97
C LEU A 237 15.28 15.20 3.17
N ALA A 238 14.61 14.26 3.83
CA ALA A 238 13.17 14.38 4.11
C ALA A 238 12.84 15.60 4.99
N VAL A 239 13.65 15.86 6.03
CA VAL A 239 13.49 17.03 6.90
C VAL A 239 13.75 18.32 6.13
N LEU A 240 14.78 18.39 5.29
CA LEU A 240 15.10 19.56 4.48
C LEU A 240 14.04 19.81 3.41
N THR A 241 13.51 18.77 2.76
CA THR A 241 12.38 18.92 1.84
C THR A 241 11.14 19.42 2.59
N GLY A 242 10.87 18.90 3.78
CA GLY A 242 9.80 19.40 4.65
C GLY A 242 10.03 20.82 5.19
N ALA A 243 11.27 21.18 5.50
CA ALA A 243 11.64 22.47 6.07
C ALA A 243 11.76 23.56 5.00
N MET A 244 12.30 23.25 3.82
CA MET A 244 12.27 24.14 2.66
C MET A 244 10.82 24.50 2.32
N PHE A 245 9.91 23.53 2.40
CA PHE A 245 8.48 23.77 2.23
C PHE A 245 7.90 24.74 3.28
N VAL A 246 8.38 24.66 4.53
CA VAL A 246 8.02 25.61 5.59
C VAL A 246 8.65 27.00 5.34
N LEU A 247 9.87 27.07 4.80
CA LEU A 247 10.68 28.29 4.70
C LEU A 247 10.44 29.16 3.45
N VAL A 248 9.90 28.63 2.34
CA VAL A 248 9.65 29.37 1.08
C VAL A 248 8.48 30.40 1.18
N GLY A 249 8.22 30.96 2.37
CA GLY A 249 7.37 32.17 2.51
C GLY A 249 5.86 31.95 2.41
N LEU A 250 5.39 30.71 2.55
CA LEU A 250 3.97 30.36 2.62
C LEU A 250 3.43 30.34 4.07
N PHE A 251 4.15 30.92 5.02
CA PHE A 251 3.90 30.76 6.46
C PHE A 251 2.49 31.15 6.91
N ASP A 252 1.88 32.20 6.36
CA ASP A 252 0.55 32.63 6.83
C ASP A 252 -0.60 31.76 6.33
N SER A 253 -0.49 31.17 5.13
CA SER A 253 -1.52 30.27 4.60
C SER A 253 -1.22 28.81 4.95
N LEU A 254 0.05 28.39 5.04
CA LEU A 254 0.45 27.06 5.51
C LEU A 254 0.39 26.92 7.01
N ALA A 255 0.73 27.91 7.84
CA ALA A 255 0.47 27.77 9.27
C ALA A 255 -1.02 27.67 9.53
N ARG A 256 -1.88 28.38 8.78
CA ARG A 256 -3.33 28.19 8.84
C ARG A 256 -3.79 26.84 8.31
N VAL A 257 -3.29 26.36 7.18
CA VAL A 257 -3.65 25.04 6.60
C VAL A 257 -3.06 23.88 7.39
N ALA A 258 -1.84 24.01 7.89
CA ALA A 258 -1.15 23.04 8.73
C ALA A 258 -1.73 23.08 10.13
N MET A 259 -2.02 24.24 10.75
CA MET A 259 -2.78 24.28 12.01
C MET A 259 -4.22 23.81 11.82
N ALA A 260 -4.88 24.09 10.69
CA ALA A 260 -6.18 23.51 10.38
C ALA A 260 -6.07 22.00 10.23
N LYS A 261 -5.10 21.48 9.48
CA LYS A 261 -4.88 20.04 9.35
C LYS A 261 -4.42 19.42 10.68
N LEU A 262 -3.59 20.06 11.47
CA LEU A 262 -3.10 19.58 12.77
C LEU A 262 -4.21 19.67 13.83
N SER A 263 -5.08 20.67 13.78
CA SER A 263 -6.29 20.75 14.60
C SER A 263 -7.30 19.68 14.18
N PHE A 264 -7.60 19.57 12.88
CA PHE A 264 -8.46 18.52 12.33
C PHE A 264 -7.92 17.11 12.56
N TYR A 265 -6.62 16.87 12.46
CA TYR A 265 -6.00 15.53 12.50
C TYR A 265 -5.43 15.12 13.86
N ILE A 266 -4.99 16.05 14.72
CA ILE A 266 -4.21 15.73 15.94
C ILE A 266 -4.79 16.37 17.21
N LEU A 267 -5.15 17.66 17.20
CA LEU A 267 -5.45 18.40 18.44
C LEU A 267 -6.93 18.45 18.82
N SER A 268 -7.87 18.33 17.88
CA SER A 268 -9.27 18.64 18.17
C SER A 268 -10.21 17.43 18.28
N GLY A 269 -9.79 16.22 17.91
CA GLY A 269 -10.72 15.07 17.82
C GLY A 269 -11.90 15.30 16.86
N ASN A 270 -11.92 16.43 16.14
CA ASN A 270 -13.07 16.94 15.40
C ASN A 270 -12.94 16.64 13.90
N SER A 271 -12.72 15.37 13.57
CA SER A 271 -12.73 14.91 12.18
C SER A 271 -13.45 13.59 12.04
N ALA A 272 -14.04 13.36 10.87
CA ALA A 272 -14.66 12.08 10.52
C ALA A 272 -13.67 10.89 10.68
N ARG A 273 -12.36 11.15 10.56
CA ARG A 273 -11.31 10.15 10.82
C ARG A 273 -11.19 9.81 12.30
N ALA A 274 -11.03 10.80 13.17
CA ALA A 274 -10.96 10.57 14.61
C ALA A 274 -12.26 9.94 15.13
N GLU A 275 -13.40 10.40 14.61
CA GLU A 275 -14.72 9.85 14.92
C GLU A 275 -14.85 8.38 14.52
N SER A 276 -14.26 7.97 13.39
CA SER A 276 -14.25 6.55 13.00
C SER A 276 -13.51 5.67 14.02
N TYR A 277 -12.41 6.16 14.60
CA TYR A 277 -11.73 5.44 15.69
C TYR A 277 -12.55 5.41 16.97
N ARG A 278 -13.28 6.49 17.31
CA ARG A 278 -14.21 6.50 18.44
C ARG A 278 -15.27 5.40 18.29
N VAL A 279 -15.92 5.33 17.12
CA VAL A 279 -16.93 4.29 16.83
C VAL A 279 -16.33 2.89 16.85
N MET A 280 -15.11 2.71 16.34
CA MET A 280 -14.42 1.42 16.44
C MET A 280 -14.26 0.98 17.90
N PHE A 281 -13.77 1.87 18.79
CA PHE A 281 -13.63 1.54 20.20
C PHE A 281 -14.97 1.31 20.89
N GLU A 282 -15.98 2.14 20.61
CA GLU A 282 -17.33 1.98 21.17
C GLU A 282 -17.99 0.66 20.74
N SER A 283 -17.91 0.30 19.45
CA SER A 283 -18.42 -0.97 18.92
C SER A 283 -17.73 -2.17 19.58
N LEU A 284 -16.40 -2.12 19.72
CA LEU A 284 -15.65 -3.19 20.40
C LEU A 284 -16.00 -3.29 21.90
N LEU A 285 -16.18 -2.15 22.59
CA LEU A 285 -16.58 -2.11 24.00
C LEU A 285 -18.00 -2.63 24.21
N ASN A 286 -18.89 -2.44 23.23
CA ASN A 286 -20.24 -2.98 23.21
C ASN A 286 -20.30 -4.48 22.83
N GLY A 287 -19.16 -5.15 22.75
CA GLY A 287 -19.09 -6.60 22.54
C GLY A 287 -19.06 -7.05 21.08
N ASN A 288 -18.66 -6.18 20.15
CA ASN A 288 -18.51 -6.54 18.74
C ASN A 288 -17.33 -7.51 18.49
N LEU A 289 -17.58 -8.80 18.73
CA LEU A 289 -16.59 -9.86 18.52
C LEU A 289 -16.58 -10.42 17.09
N LEU A 290 -17.74 -10.41 16.41
CA LEU A 290 -17.98 -11.08 15.13
C LEU A 290 -18.28 -10.13 13.95
N GLY A 291 -18.43 -8.83 14.21
CA GLY A 291 -18.71 -7.80 13.22
C GLY A 291 -20.13 -7.24 13.32
N GLU A 292 -20.29 -5.98 12.92
CA GLU A 292 -21.59 -5.33 12.68
C GLU A 292 -22.10 -5.57 11.24
N GLY A 293 -21.37 -6.37 10.45
CA GLY A 293 -21.72 -6.74 9.09
C GLY A 293 -20.88 -6.03 8.02
N LEU A 294 -20.69 -6.71 6.88
CA LEU A 294 -19.87 -6.20 5.77
C LEU A 294 -20.54 -5.02 5.06
N GLY A 295 -19.71 -4.03 4.70
CA GLY A 295 -20.13 -2.81 4.04
C GLY A 295 -20.88 -1.83 4.94
N SER A 296 -20.96 -2.10 6.24
CA SER A 296 -21.77 -1.35 7.20
C SER A 296 -21.11 -0.07 7.71
N PHE A 297 -19.78 0.10 7.60
CA PHE A 297 -19.13 1.25 8.22
C PHE A 297 -17.86 1.72 7.53
N GLY A 298 -17.72 3.02 7.27
CA GLY A 298 -16.44 3.67 6.89
C GLY A 298 -16.06 3.57 5.40
N GLY A 299 -16.49 2.51 4.72
CA GLY A 299 -16.25 2.32 3.28
C GLY A 299 -17.26 3.02 2.37
N PRO A 300 -16.94 3.24 1.08
CA PRO A 300 -17.87 3.78 0.07
C PRO A 300 -19.25 3.13 0.01
N ALA A 301 -19.33 1.83 0.26
CA ALA A 301 -20.60 1.10 0.26
C ALA A 301 -21.51 1.58 1.41
N SER A 302 -20.97 1.72 2.62
CA SER A 302 -21.73 2.16 3.79
C SER A 302 -22.36 3.54 3.62
N VAL A 303 -21.64 4.47 2.96
CA VAL A 303 -22.14 5.82 2.66
C VAL A 303 -23.17 5.78 1.52
N ARG A 304 -22.85 5.05 0.43
CA ARG A 304 -23.73 4.96 -0.75
C ARG A 304 -25.09 4.32 -0.44
N TYR A 305 -25.10 3.31 0.41
CA TYR A 305 -26.30 2.56 0.78
C TYR A 305 -26.94 3.04 2.10
N ASN A 306 -26.47 4.16 2.67
CA ASN A 306 -27.00 4.78 3.89
C ASN A 306 -27.07 3.80 5.09
N SER A 307 -25.92 3.32 5.55
CA SER A 307 -25.84 2.45 6.72
C SER A 307 -26.47 3.09 7.97
N THR A 308 -27.27 2.31 8.68
CA THR A 308 -27.91 2.69 9.95
C THR A 308 -26.92 2.80 11.11
N LEU A 309 -25.71 2.24 10.98
CA LEU A 309 -24.68 2.33 12.02
C LEU A 309 -24.26 3.77 12.31
N TYR A 310 -24.26 4.64 11.29
CA TYR A 310 -23.94 6.06 11.48
C TYR A 310 -24.95 6.75 12.41
N GLN A 311 -26.22 6.37 12.36
CA GLN A 311 -27.24 6.89 13.27
C GLN A 311 -27.14 6.25 14.66
N THR A 312 -26.88 4.94 14.70
CA THR A 312 -26.76 4.15 15.94
C THR A 312 -25.63 4.65 16.83
N TYR A 313 -24.47 4.97 16.24
CA TYR A 313 -23.31 5.49 16.97
C TYR A 313 -23.24 7.02 17.00
N HIS A 314 -24.30 7.72 16.54
CA HIS A 314 -24.35 9.18 16.46
C HIS A 314 -23.10 9.80 15.78
N PHE A 315 -22.70 9.22 14.64
CA PHE A 315 -21.46 9.57 13.96
C PHE A 315 -21.47 11.02 13.48
N ASN A 316 -20.50 11.80 13.97
CA ASN A 316 -20.34 13.18 13.55
C ASN A 316 -19.50 13.29 12.27
N TRP A 317 -20.14 13.70 11.17
CA TRP A 317 -19.46 13.96 9.89
C TRP A 317 -18.76 15.33 9.82
N TYR A 318 -18.89 16.17 10.85
CA TYR A 318 -18.32 17.52 10.91
C TYR A 318 -18.64 18.38 9.67
N GLY A 319 -19.89 18.29 9.20
CA GLY A 319 -20.37 19.03 8.02
C GLY A 319 -19.92 18.48 6.66
N LEU A 320 -19.23 17.33 6.63
CA LEU A 320 -18.75 16.69 5.39
C LEU A 320 -19.66 15.54 4.89
N GLY A 321 -20.82 15.37 5.50
CA GLY A 321 -21.82 14.39 5.08
C GLY A 321 -22.32 14.72 3.67
N GLY A 322 -22.06 13.83 2.71
CA GLY A 322 -22.37 14.03 1.29
C GLY A 322 -21.20 14.48 0.42
N VAL A 323 -20.08 14.92 1.02
CA VAL A 323 -18.83 15.24 0.29
C VAL A 323 -17.84 14.07 0.39
N LEU A 324 -17.72 13.46 1.58
CA LEU A 324 -16.84 12.32 1.78
C LEU A 324 -17.52 11.03 1.34
N LYS A 325 -16.87 10.31 0.42
CA LYS A 325 -17.26 8.95 0.03
C LYS A 325 -16.78 7.91 1.05
N THR A 326 -15.80 8.23 1.91
CA THR A 326 -15.19 7.30 2.88
C THR A 326 -14.66 8.06 4.10
N THR A 327 -14.49 7.38 5.23
CA THR A 327 -13.81 7.97 6.40
C THR A 327 -12.29 7.98 6.26
N ASP A 328 -11.72 7.39 5.20
CA ASP A 328 -10.29 7.26 4.88
C ASP A 328 -9.45 6.60 6.00
N THR A 329 -10.03 5.62 6.69
CA THR A 329 -9.42 4.91 7.81
C THR A 329 -9.68 3.41 7.70
N PHE A 330 -8.63 2.61 7.52
CA PHE A 330 -8.78 1.17 7.31
C PHE A 330 -9.17 0.41 8.58
N TYR A 331 -8.50 0.66 9.71
CA TYR A 331 -8.74 -0.15 10.91
C TYR A 331 -10.17 -0.02 11.46
N PRO A 332 -10.76 1.18 11.59
CA PRO A 332 -12.16 1.30 11.99
C PRO A 332 -13.10 0.50 11.10
N HIS A 333 -12.89 0.55 9.80
CA HIS A 333 -13.66 -0.23 8.83
C HIS A 333 -13.51 -1.74 9.07
N LEU A 334 -12.27 -2.24 9.16
CA LEU A 334 -12.01 -3.66 9.40
C LEU A 334 -12.61 -4.16 10.73
N PHE A 335 -12.36 -3.45 11.84
CA PHE A 335 -12.75 -3.89 13.18
C PHE A 335 -14.25 -3.75 13.43
N VAL A 336 -14.91 -2.71 12.91
CA VAL A 336 -16.37 -2.58 13.04
C VAL A 336 -17.07 -3.65 12.20
N GLU A 337 -16.65 -3.84 10.94
CA GLU A 337 -17.37 -4.74 10.03
C GLU A 337 -17.10 -6.23 10.28
N MET A 338 -15.87 -6.62 10.62
CA MET A 338 -15.48 -8.03 10.85
C MET A 338 -15.38 -8.41 12.34
N GLY A 339 -15.49 -7.43 13.24
CA GLY A 339 -15.35 -7.64 14.68
C GLY A 339 -13.92 -7.94 15.10
N LEU A 340 -13.70 -8.06 16.41
CA LEU A 340 -12.37 -8.27 16.98
C LEU A 340 -11.65 -9.50 16.39
N PHE A 341 -12.32 -10.66 16.33
CA PHE A 341 -11.69 -11.90 15.89
C PHE A 341 -11.43 -11.91 14.37
N GLY A 342 -12.41 -11.47 13.58
CA GLY A 342 -12.28 -11.39 12.13
C GLY A 342 -11.16 -10.44 11.72
N ALA A 343 -11.11 -9.26 12.33
CA ALA A 343 -10.09 -8.25 12.06
C ALA A 343 -8.67 -8.72 12.39
N ILE A 344 -8.45 -9.27 13.60
CA ILE A 344 -7.14 -9.79 14.01
C ILE A 344 -6.70 -10.91 13.09
N LEU A 345 -7.61 -11.83 12.77
CA LEU A 345 -7.33 -12.98 11.91
C LEU A 345 -6.94 -12.54 10.50
N TRP A 346 -7.70 -11.61 9.92
CA TRP A 346 -7.44 -11.07 8.60
C TRP A 346 -6.10 -10.32 8.55
N LEU A 347 -5.81 -9.44 9.52
CA LEU A 347 -4.53 -8.74 9.62
C LEU A 347 -3.36 -9.70 9.80
N ALA A 348 -3.49 -10.68 10.69
CA ALA A 348 -2.44 -11.68 10.93
C ALA A 348 -2.15 -12.48 9.65
N PHE A 349 -3.20 -12.86 8.90
CA PHE A 349 -3.02 -13.53 7.63
C PHE A 349 -2.29 -12.66 6.61
N MET A 350 -2.74 -11.42 6.42
CA MET A 350 -2.14 -10.49 5.46
C MET A 350 -0.67 -10.20 5.77
N LEU A 351 -0.31 -10.05 7.05
CA LEU A 351 1.05 -9.70 7.46
C LEU A 351 1.99 -10.90 7.60
N PHE A 352 1.49 -12.11 7.85
CA PHE A 352 2.33 -13.28 8.17
C PHE A 352 2.24 -14.43 7.19
N TYR A 353 1.27 -14.45 6.27
CA TYR A 353 1.20 -15.51 5.26
C TYR A 353 2.51 -15.59 4.47
N TRP A 354 3.12 -16.78 4.44
CA TRP A 354 4.40 -17.07 3.80
C TRP A 354 5.62 -16.20 4.23
N GLN A 355 5.55 -15.51 5.36
CA GLN A 355 6.73 -14.81 5.87
C GLN A 355 7.69 -15.81 6.53
N THR A 356 8.98 -15.76 6.19
CA THR A 356 9.98 -16.69 6.76
C THR A 356 10.21 -16.39 8.24
N ARG A 357 10.80 -17.35 8.98
CA ARG A 357 11.11 -17.18 10.40
C ARG A 357 12.18 -16.10 10.67
N ARG A 358 13.03 -15.76 9.70
CA ARG A 358 14.09 -14.74 9.86
C ARG A 358 13.65 -13.41 9.26
N LYS A 359 12.92 -12.63 10.05
CA LYS A 359 12.48 -11.28 9.69
C LYS A 359 13.65 -10.31 9.81
N SER A 360 14.04 -9.68 8.71
CA SER A 360 15.06 -8.63 8.71
C SER A 360 14.53 -7.32 9.30
N MET A 361 15.40 -6.41 9.75
CA MET A 361 14.98 -5.07 10.19
C MET A 361 14.26 -4.30 9.07
N ILE A 362 14.70 -4.48 7.82
CA ILE A 362 14.06 -3.88 6.64
C ILE A 362 12.65 -4.43 6.44
N TRP A 363 12.44 -5.73 6.67
CA TRP A 363 11.10 -6.30 6.64
C TRP A 363 10.18 -5.64 7.66
N MET A 364 10.64 -5.47 8.91
CA MET A 364 9.86 -4.79 9.95
C MET A 364 9.57 -3.34 9.58
N TYR A 365 10.54 -2.65 8.97
CA TYR A 365 10.36 -1.28 8.51
C TYR A 365 9.27 -1.15 7.42
N VAL A 366 9.26 -2.05 6.44
CA VAL A 366 8.21 -2.09 5.40
C VAL A 366 6.83 -2.36 6.01
N VAL A 367 6.74 -3.33 6.93
CA VAL A 367 5.48 -3.67 7.62
C VAL A 367 4.96 -2.47 8.43
N LEU A 368 5.82 -1.82 9.21
CA LEU A 368 5.43 -0.67 10.01
C LEU A 368 5.04 0.53 9.14
N ALA A 369 5.78 0.81 8.06
CA ALA A 369 5.42 1.86 7.12
C ALA A 369 4.05 1.60 6.48
N PHE A 370 3.78 0.37 6.07
CA PHE A 370 2.50 -0.02 5.48
C PHE A 370 1.34 0.01 6.48
N CYS A 371 1.53 -0.53 7.69
CA CYS A 371 0.52 -0.48 8.76
C CYS A 371 0.24 0.97 9.21
N PHE A 372 1.27 1.81 9.26
CA PHE A 372 1.11 3.22 9.58
C PHE A 372 0.35 3.98 8.49
N ASP A 373 0.58 3.68 7.20
CA ASP A 373 -0.15 4.33 6.12
C ASP A 373 -1.67 4.10 6.27
N ASN A 374 -2.05 2.87 6.61
CA ASN A 374 -3.43 2.43 6.82
C ASN A 374 -4.14 3.03 8.04
N LEU A 375 -3.41 3.71 8.93
CA LEU A 375 -4.07 4.50 9.98
C LEU A 375 -4.87 5.66 9.39
N PHE A 376 -4.50 6.14 8.19
CA PHE A 376 -5.16 7.27 7.53
C PHE A 376 -5.41 7.04 6.03
N SER A 377 -5.51 5.79 5.59
CA SER A 377 -5.94 5.39 4.23
C SER A 377 -6.60 4.01 4.25
N MET A 378 -7.16 3.64 3.10
CA MET A 378 -7.64 2.29 2.77
C MET A 378 -6.61 1.52 1.93
N ALA A 379 -5.30 1.72 2.18
CA ALA A 379 -4.25 1.12 1.35
C ALA A 379 -4.31 -0.42 1.32
N PHE A 380 -4.71 -1.07 2.42
CA PHE A 380 -4.96 -2.51 2.54
C PHE A 380 -6.05 -3.03 1.61
N LEU A 381 -6.95 -2.17 1.12
CA LEU A 381 -8.03 -2.52 0.20
C LEU A 381 -7.75 -2.05 -1.23
N SER A 382 -6.64 -1.34 -1.47
CA SER A 382 -6.17 -1.01 -2.82
C SER A 382 -5.31 -2.15 -3.36
N PRO A 383 -5.73 -2.86 -4.44
CA PRO A 383 -5.01 -4.01 -4.95
C PRO A 383 -3.57 -3.70 -5.38
N SER A 384 -3.34 -2.60 -6.10
CA SER A 384 -2.03 -2.13 -6.57
C SER A 384 -1.08 -1.80 -5.42
N TYR A 385 -1.59 -1.09 -4.42
CA TYR A 385 -0.87 -0.71 -3.21
C TYR A 385 -0.48 -1.95 -2.38
N VAL A 386 -1.45 -2.82 -2.09
CA VAL A 386 -1.24 -4.07 -1.34
C VAL A 386 -0.29 -4.99 -2.06
N PHE A 387 -0.42 -5.15 -3.38
CA PHE A 387 0.48 -5.98 -4.17
C PHE A 387 1.93 -5.51 -4.01
N SER A 388 2.16 -4.20 -4.10
CA SER A 388 3.48 -3.58 -3.92
C SER A 388 4.03 -3.86 -2.51
N ALA A 389 3.22 -3.64 -1.47
CA ALA A 389 3.61 -3.88 -0.09
C ALA A 389 3.95 -5.36 0.19
N LEU A 390 3.08 -6.29 -0.22
CA LEU A 390 3.27 -7.72 -0.05
C LEU A 390 4.51 -8.21 -0.80
N LEU A 391 4.73 -7.75 -2.04
CA LEU A 391 5.92 -8.08 -2.80
C LEU A 391 7.19 -7.66 -2.06
N MET A 392 7.23 -6.44 -1.48
CA MET A 392 8.37 -5.99 -0.68
C MET A 392 8.57 -6.82 0.58
N MET A 393 7.49 -7.09 1.32
CA MET A 393 7.53 -7.96 2.49
C MET A 393 8.13 -9.32 2.13
N TYR A 394 7.70 -9.93 1.02
CA TYR A 394 8.24 -11.20 0.58
C TYR A 394 9.73 -11.14 0.24
N VAL A 395 10.17 -10.13 -0.52
CA VAL A 395 11.59 -9.99 -0.90
C VAL A 395 12.50 -9.84 0.33
N PHE A 396 12.11 -9.01 1.29
CA PHE A 396 12.94 -8.74 2.49
C PHE A 396 12.82 -9.80 3.58
N SER A 397 11.76 -10.62 3.52
CA SER A 397 11.60 -11.84 4.31
C SER A 397 12.56 -12.95 3.88
N VAL A 398 12.81 -13.11 2.57
CA VAL A 398 13.73 -14.15 2.06
C VAL A 398 15.20 -13.68 2.14
N SER A 399 15.46 -12.41 1.85
CA SER A 399 16.82 -11.86 1.78
C SER A 399 17.55 -11.83 3.14
N GLY A 400 16.81 -11.85 4.26
CA GLY A 400 17.37 -11.97 5.63
C GLY A 400 18.08 -13.29 5.93
N GLY A 401 17.92 -14.30 5.06
CA GLY A 401 18.61 -15.60 5.18
C GLY A 401 20.05 -15.60 4.63
N SER A 402 20.38 -14.71 3.68
CA SER A 402 21.63 -14.80 2.91
C SER A 402 22.81 -14.07 3.54
N SER A 403 22.62 -13.20 4.55
CA SER A 403 23.70 -12.34 5.07
C SER A 403 24.54 -12.96 6.19
N LYS A 404 24.30 -14.22 6.58
CA LYS A 404 25.06 -14.91 7.64
C LYS A 404 25.92 -16.07 7.15
N GLY A 405 26.04 -16.28 5.84
CA GLY A 405 26.74 -17.44 5.25
C GLY A 405 28.06 -17.17 4.52
N GLU A 406 28.41 -15.92 4.22
CA GLU A 406 29.57 -15.60 3.36
C GLU A 406 30.76 -14.94 4.09
N SER A 407 30.79 -14.93 5.43
CA SER A 407 31.84 -14.24 6.19
C SER A 407 32.83 -15.16 6.94
N ASN A 408 32.83 -16.48 6.71
CA ASN A 408 33.68 -17.41 7.48
C ASN A 408 34.59 -18.37 6.66
N GLU A 409 34.74 -18.19 5.35
CA GLU A 409 35.69 -19.00 4.57
C GLU A 409 36.54 -18.10 3.65
N VAL A 410 37.45 -17.30 4.24
CA VAL A 410 38.81 -17.01 3.72
C VAL A 410 39.56 -16.34 4.86
N ARG A 411 40.11 -17.13 5.79
CA ARG A 411 41.28 -16.80 6.63
C ARG A 411 41.66 -18.06 7.41
N GLY A 412 42.55 -18.83 6.81
CA GLY A 412 43.11 -20.05 7.38
C GLY A 412 44.15 -20.60 6.43
N GLU A 413 45.39 -20.16 6.68
CA GLU A 413 46.69 -20.63 6.16
C GLU A 413 47.09 -20.26 4.73
#